data_AF-A0A336L7I1-F1
#
_entry.id   AF-A0A336L7I1-F1
#
_cell.length_a   1.000
_cell.length_b   1.000
_cell.length_c   1.000
_cell.angle_alpha   90.00
_cell.angle_beta   90.00
_cell.angle_gamma   90.00
#
_symmetry.space_group_name_H-M   'P 1'
#
loop_
_entity.id
_entity.type
_entity.pdbx_description
1 polymer ?
#
loop_
_entity_poly.entity_id
_entity_poly.type
_entity_poly.pdbx_seq_one_letter_code
_entity_poly.pdbx_strand_id
1 'polypeptide(L)'
;MNIISFKFIFFLVCLGLTWNLSVCDETNDEASHSLDFHKDLPHYVKNRRYGEFLYASDKYYDSSRRRVFTWESTSGHPCHQYKDRPEIDGLDPEVRRKFKQREEEDRYELKHPCLWEFDQVEGQNNTFKMYASFTTSDFQDVREYFYAGADDLKFDRQRRQPFTWTQGACDGPACEWLIEPVYEDENHNKFYTIKNLKFGEYLYAAEDKLKYSESSPYRYMYLGRRKRDLRSPQRRVFTWKYANDNDVHTDDTAHWLIKMSVVINNNH
;
A
#
# COMPACT_ATOMS: atom_id res chain seq x y z
N MET A 1 -75.39 7.25 34.40
CA MET A 1 -74.05 6.59 34.45
C MET A 1 -73.30 6.98 33.20
N ASN A 2 -72.31 7.88 33.34
CA ASN A 2 -71.59 8.50 32.23
C ASN A 2 -70.37 7.66 31.84
N ILE A 3 -70.47 6.93 30.73
CA ILE A 3 -69.42 6.05 30.17
C ILE A 3 -68.30 6.83 29.44
N ILE A 4 -68.39 8.17 29.39
CA ILE A 4 -67.48 9.02 28.59
C ILE A 4 -66.11 9.24 29.26
N SER A 5 -65.92 8.90 30.54
CA SER A 5 -64.72 9.31 31.29
C SER A 5 -63.48 8.41 31.10
N PHE A 6 -63.62 7.14 30.69
CA PHE A 6 -62.49 6.20 30.73
C PHE A 6 -61.63 6.18 29.46
N LYS A 7 -62.19 6.51 28.30
CA LYS A 7 -61.44 6.51 27.03
C LYS A 7 -60.47 7.69 26.89
N PHE A 8 -60.77 8.81 27.55
CA PHE A 8 -59.92 10.01 27.49
C PHE A 8 -58.64 9.87 28.33
N ILE A 9 -58.72 9.16 29.47
CA ILE A 9 -57.57 8.93 30.34
C ILE A 9 -56.57 7.96 29.69
N PHE A 10 -57.06 6.95 28.96
CA PHE A 10 -56.17 6.00 28.26
C PHE A 10 -55.40 6.66 27.11
N PHE A 11 -56.00 7.63 26.40
CA PHE A 11 -55.33 8.35 25.32
C PHE A 11 -54.23 9.29 25.81
N LEU A 12 -54.40 9.89 27.00
CA LEU A 12 -53.39 10.75 27.63
C LEU A 12 -52.19 9.96 28.18
N VAL A 13 -52.41 8.74 28.69
CA VAL A 13 -51.31 7.87 29.16
C VAL A 13 -50.47 7.36 27.99
N CYS A 14 -51.07 7.08 26.83
CA CYS A 14 -50.31 6.70 25.63
C CYS A 14 -49.48 7.87 25.06
N LEU A 15 -49.98 9.11 25.10
CA LEU A 15 -49.22 10.28 24.65
C LEU A 15 -48.04 10.60 25.59
N GLY A 16 -48.21 10.44 26.90
CA GLY A 16 -47.13 10.66 27.89
C GLY A 16 -45.98 9.64 27.82
N LEU A 17 -46.23 8.42 27.32
CA LEU A 17 -45.18 7.40 27.12
C LEU A 17 -44.41 7.57 25.80
N THR A 18 -44.88 8.41 24.88
CA THR A 18 -44.16 8.71 23.63
C THR A 18 -43.25 9.94 23.71
N TRP A 19 -43.27 10.67 24.83
CA TRP A 19 -42.55 11.95 24.99
C TRP A 19 -41.26 11.88 25.83
N ASN A 20 -40.80 10.68 26.20
CA ASN A 20 -39.52 10.47 26.89
C ASN A 20 -38.41 9.86 26.03
N LEU A 21 -38.60 9.81 24.70
CA LEU A 21 -37.46 9.74 23.79
C LEU A 21 -37.00 11.18 23.56
N SER A 22 -36.38 11.75 24.60
CA SER A 22 -35.38 12.79 24.42
C SER A 22 -34.32 12.15 23.53
N VAL A 23 -34.47 12.34 22.23
CA VAL A 23 -33.44 12.16 21.24
C VAL A 23 -32.29 13.02 21.73
N CYS A 24 -31.33 12.40 22.42
CA CYS A 24 -29.98 12.92 22.49
C CYS A 24 -29.48 12.88 21.05
N ASP A 25 -29.83 13.91 20.29
CA ASP A 25 -29.08 14.33 19.12
C ASP A 25 -27.79 14.94 19.71
N GLU A 26 -26.97 14.09 20.34
CA GLU A 26 -25.54 14.27 20.27
C GLU A 26 -25.25 14.11 18.79
N THR A 27 -25.36 15.23 18.08
CA THR A 27 -24.46 15.53 16.99
C THR A 27 -23.07 15.40 17.60
N ASN A 28 -22.61 14.14 17.68
CA ASN A 28 -21.22 13.85 17.44
C ASN A 28 -20.99 14.52 16.10
N ASP A 29 -20.54 15.77 16.16
CA ASP A 29 -19.52 16.28 15.29
C ASP A 29 -18.37 15.26 15.43
N GLU A 30 -18.57 14.07 14.85
CA GLU A 30 -17.54 13.19 14.37
C GLU A 30 -16.82 14.11 13.43
N ALA A 31 -15.84 14.83 13.99
CA ALA A 31 -14.88 15.62 13.28
C ALA A 31 -14.44 14.67 12.20
N SER A 32 -14.98 14.88 10.99
CA SER A 32 -14.70 14.06 9.84
C SER A 32 -13.23 14.34 9.64
N HIS A 33 -12.39 13.51 10.24
CA HIS A 33 -10.95 13.55 10.15
C HIS A 33 -10.68 13.10 8.73
N SER A 34 -10.98 14.01 7.79
CA SER A 34 -10.64 13.92 6.40
C SER A 34 -9.18 13.53 6.37
N LEU A 35 -8.89 12.41 5.72
CA LEU A 35 -7.52 12.00 5.50
C LEU A 35 -6.85 13.07 4.64
N ASP A 36 -6.18 14.02 5.26
CA ASP A 36 -5.41 15.05 4.58
C ASP A 36 -4.02 14.48 4.29
N PHE A 37 -3.94 13.63 3.26
CA PHE A 37 -2.66 13.32 2.66
C PHE A 37 -2.18 14.58 1.95
N HIS A 38 -1.09 15.17 2.45
CA HIS A 38 -0.45 16.29 1.77
C HIS A 38 -0.10 15.88 0.34
N LYS A 39 -0.84 16.45 -0.62
CA LYS A 39 -0.81 16.09 -2.05
C LYS A 39 0.59 16.12 -2.67
N ASP A 40 1.47 16.96 -2.12
CA ASP A 40 2.80 17.21 -2.69
C ASP A 40 3.94 16.49 -1.95
N LEU A 41 3.61 15.67 -0.94
CA LEU A 41 4.63 14.98 -0.15
C LEU A 41 4.57 13.48 -0.34
N PRO A 42 5.71 12.82 -0.62
CA PRO A 42 5.75 11.38 -0.75
C PRO A 42 5.59 10.72 0.62
N HIS A 43 5.01 9.53 0.65
CA HIS A 43 4.79 8.75 1.87
C HIS A 43 5.41 7.36 1.73
N TYR A 44 5.78 6.78 2.87
CA TYR A 44 6.07 5.36 2.96
C TYR A 44 4.80 4.60 3.33
N VAL A 45 4.58 3.46 2.70
CA VAL A 45 3.50 2.54 3.02
C VAL A 45 4.12 1.28 3.61
N LYS A 46 3.82 0.95 4.88
CA LYS A 46 4.47 -0.12 5.64
C LYS A 46 3.44 -1.10 6.18
N ASN A 47 3.61 -2.39 5.89
CA ASN A 47 2.74 -3.43 6.40
C ASN A 47 2.88 -3.60 7.92
N ARG A 48 1.77 -3.67 8.64
CA ARG A 48 1.73 -3.82 10.10
C ARG A 48 2.36 -5.12 10.59
N ARG A 49 1.99 -6.24 9.98
CA ARG A 49 2.38 -7.58 10.45
C ARG A 49 3.87 -7.85 10.26
N TYR A 50 4.39 -7.51 9.10
CA TYR A 50 5.78 -7.85 8.75
C TYR A 50 6.76 -6.71 8.96
N GLY A 51 6.28 -5.47 9.13
CA GLY A 51 7.14 -4.30 9.22
C GLY A 51 7.89 -4.00 7.91
N GLU A 52 7.41 -4.51 6.79
CA GLU A 52 8.01 -4.36 5.46
C GLU A 52 7.34 -3.20 4.69
N PHE A 53 8.09 -2.48 3.87
CA PHE A 53 7.58 -1.36 3.07
C PHE A 53 7.07 -1.84 1.71
N LEU A 54 6.07 -1.17 1.15
CA LEU A 54 5.53 -1.40 -0.19
C LEU A 54 6.45 -0.76 -1.24
N TYR A 55 6.80 -1.52 -2.27
CA TYR A 55 7.71 -1.09 -3.33
C TYR A 55 7.15 -1.32 -4.73
N ALA A 56 7.28 -0.32 -5.60
CA ALA A 56 7.25 -0.50 -7.05
C ALA A 56 8.58 -1.15 -7.48
N SER A 57 8.54 -2.37 -8.00
CA SER A 57 9.75 -3.11 -8.35
C SER A 57 10.47 -2.48 -9.53
N ASP A 58 11.79 -2.48 -9.50
CA ASP A 58 12.63 -2.30 -10.68
C ASP A 58 12.43 -3.38 -11.77
N LYS A 59 11.84 -4.53 -11.42
CA LYS A 59 11.55 -5.66 -12.32
C LYS A 59 10.17 -5.51 -12.95
N TYR A 60 10.19 -5.42 -14.27
CA TYR A 60 9.02 -5.50 -15.11
C TYR A 60 8.37 -6.88 -15.03
N TYR A 61 7.04 -6.91 -14.97
CA TYR A 61 6.24 -8.08 -15.29
C TYR A 61 6.20 -8.26 -16.82
N ASP A 62 6.01 -7.16 -17.55
CA ASP A 62 6.15 -7.01 -19.00
C ASP A 62 6.40 -5.54 -19.39
N SER A 63 6.30 -5.21 -20.68
CA SER A 63 6.59 -3.89 -21.22
C SER A 63 5.76 -2.74 -20.64
N SER A 64 4.60 -3.00 -20.03
CA SER A 64 3.71 -1.95 -19.52
C SER A 64 3.48 -2.00 -18.02
N ARG A 65 4.06 -3.00 -17.33
CA ARG A 65 3.72 -3.32 -15.93
C ARG A 65 4.95 -3.63 -15.10
N ARG A 66 5.07 -3.03 -13.92
CA ARG A 66 6.04 -3.47 -12.91
C ARG A 66 5.35 -4.16 -11.76
N ARG A 67 6.04 -5.14 -11.18
CA ARG A 67 5.52 -5.86 -10.01
C ARG A 67 5.55 -4.97 -8.78
N VAL A 68 4.63 -5.18 -7.86
CA VAL A 68 4.68 -4.59 -6.53
C VAL A 68 4.96 -5.69 -5.50
N PHE A 69 5.78 -5.37 -4.51
CA PHE A 69 6.17 -6.29 -3.44
C PHE A 69 6.36 -5.53 -2.13
N THR A 70 6.46 -6.25 -1.00
CA THR A 70 6.98 -5.68 0.23
C THR A 70 8.39 -6.18 0.54
N TRP A 71 9.18 -5.31 1.17
CA TRP A 71 10.54 -5.65 1.57
C TRP A 71 10.97 -4.96 2.87
N GLU A 72 11.77 -5.67 3.66
CA GLU A 72 12.40 -5.16 4.86
C GLU A 72 13.59 -4.29 4.48
N SER A 73 13.64 -3.07 5.04
CA SER A 73 14.82 -2.21 4.87
C SER A 73 15.97 -2.75 5.71
N THR A 74 17.09 -3.06 5.06
CA THR A 74 18.31 -3.56 5.73
C THR A 74 19.14 -2.48 6.42
N SER A 75 18.86 -1.19 6.18
CA SER A 75 19.71 -0.07 6.63
C SER A 75 19.00 0.90 7.56
N GLY A 76 17.77 0.59 8.00
CA GLY A 76 16.91 1.53 8.71
C GLY A 76 16.35 2.66 7.83
N HIS A 77 16.91 2.86 6.62
CA HIS A 77 16.36 3.79 5.65
C HIS A 77 15.23 3.12 4.86
N PRO A 78 13.98 3.60 4.91
CA PRO A 78 12.81 2.92 4.34
C PRO A 78 12.93 2.56 2.87
N CYS A 79 13.82 3.26 2.15
CA CYS A 79 14.00 3.13 0.71
C CYS A 79 15.34 2.64 0.20
N HIS A 80 16.20 2.14 1.07
CA HIS A 80 17.45 1.53 0.61
C HIS A 80 17.18 0.11 0.11
N GLN A 81 16.97 -0.01 -1.20
CA GLN A 81 17.02 -1.31 -1.86
C GLN A 81 18.48 -1.72 -2.01
N TYR A 82 18.86 -2.86 -1.42
CA TYR A 82 20.13 -3.50 -1.75
C TYR A 82 20.13 -3.89 -3.23
N LYS A 83 20.68 -3.04 -4.11
CA LYS A 83 21.01 -3.46 -5.46
C LYS A 83 22.03 -4.58 -5.33
N ASP A 84 21.70 -5.75 -5.87
CA ASP A 84 22.62 -6.86 -6.00
C ASP A 84 23.82 -6.42 -6.83
N ARG A 85 24.85 -5.89 -6.16
CA ARG A 85 26.13 -5.70 -6.82
C ARG A 85 26.75 -7.09 -6.96
N PRO A 86 26.95 -7.60 -8.19
CA PRO A 86 27.81 -8.77 -8.35
C PRO A 86 29.16 -8.43 -7.69
N GLU A 87 29.70 -9.35 -6.89
CA GLU A 87 31.03 -9.19 -6.30
C GLU A 87 32.01 -9.11 -7.47
N ILE A 88 32.53 -7.91 -7.76
CA ILE A 88 33.29 -7.61 -8.99
C ILE A 88 34.73 -8.15 -8.90
N ASP A 89 35.13 -8.64 -7.73
CA ASP A 89 36.47 -9.15 -7.48
C ASP A 89 36.70 -10.44 -8.29
N GLY A 90 37.50 -10.32 -9.34
CA GLY A 90 37.83 -11.41 -10.27
C GLY A 90 37.15 -11.32 -11.63
N LEU A 91 36.29 -10.32 -11.88
CA LEU A 91 35.80 -10.04 -13.23
C LEU A 91 36.91 -9.43 -14.09
N ASP A 92 36.88 -9.76 -15.38
CA ASP A 92 37.71 -9.14 -16.40
C ASP A 92 37.61 -7.59 -16.32
N PRO A 93 38.73 -6.84 -16.45
CA PRO A 93 38.72 -5.38 -16.34
C PRO A 93 37.74 -4.67 -17.28
N GLU A 94 37.49 -5.21 -18.48
CA GLU A 94 36.53 -4.64 -19.42
C GLU A 94 35.09 -4.83 -18.93
N VAL A 95 34.79 -6.03 -18.40
CA VAL A 95 33.50 -6.34 -17.77
C VAL A 95 33.27 -5.42 -16.55
N ARG A 96 34.29 -5.23 -15.71
CA ARG A 96 34.25 -4.28 -14.59
C ARG A 96 33.99 -2.85 -15.05
N ARG A 97 34.60 -2.40 -16.14
CA ARG A 97 34.37 -1.07 -16.71
C ARG A 97 32.92 -0.92 -17.19
N LYS A 98 32.38 -1.92 -17.88
CA LYS A 98 30.97 -1.95 -18.32
C LYS A 98 30.00 -1.92 -17.14
N PHE A 99 30.29 -2.66 -16.06
CA PHE A 99 29.48 -2.61 -14.84
C PHE A 99 29.53 -1.24 -14.15
N LYS A 100 30.70 -0.61 -14.05
CA LYS A 100 30.81 0.74 -13.49
C LYS A 100 30.07 1.78 -14.31
N GLN A 101 30.17 1.70 -15.64
CA GLN A 101 29.45 2.60 -16.54
C GLN A 101 27.93 2.45 -16.38
N ARG A 102 27.42 1.21 -16.33
CA ARG A 102 26.00 0.95 -16.00
C ARG A 102 25.62 1.42 -14.59
N GLU A 103 26.47 1.22 -13.59
CA GLU A 103 26.19 1.73 -12.23
C GLU A 103 26.12 3.26 -12.21
N GLU A 104 26.93 3.95 -13.01
CA GLU A 104 26.87 5.41 -13.14
C GLU A 104 25.61 5.83 -13.87
N GLU A 105 25.22 5.16 -14.95
CA GLU A 105 23.94 5.37 -15.64
C GLU A 105 22.74 5.13 -14.69
N ASP A 106 22.73 4.00 -13.96
CA ASP A 106 21.73 3.61 -12.97
C ASP A 106 21.72 4.52 -11.72
N ARG A 107 22.81 5.27 -11.45
CA ARG A 107 22.91 6.20 -10.31
C ARG A 107 22.05 7.43 -10.54
N TYR A 108 21.81 7.81 -11.80
CA TYR A 108 20.99 8.94 -12.17
C TYR A 108 19.48 8.63 -12.18
N GLU A 109 19.08 7.35 -12.11
CA GLU A 109 17.66 6.93 -12.12
C GLU A 109 17.00 6.77 -10.74
N LEU A 110 17.70 7.04 -9.63
CA LEU A 110 17.19 6.71 -8.29
C LEU A 110 16.22 7.77 -7.73
N LYS A 111 14.94 7.71 -8.14
CA LYS A 111 13.84 8.00 -7.21
C LYS A 111 13.53 6.77 -6.37
N HIS A 112 13.12 7.01 -5.13
CA HIS A 112 12.93 6.02 -4.10
C HIS A 112 11.69 5.14 -4.38
N PRO A 113 11.83 3.85 -4.77
CA PRO A 113 10.72 3.02 -5.28
C PRO A 113 9.63 2.64 -4.26
N CYS A 114 9.72 3.17 -3.05
CA CYS A 114 8.88 2.94 -1.87
C CYS A 114 8.24 4.23 -1.37
N LEU A 115 8.49 5.33 -2.07
CA LEU A 115 7.78 6.57 -1.91
C LEU A 115 6.55 6.54 -2.81
N TRP A 116 5.40 6.75 -2.18
CA TRP A 116 4.10 6.78 -2.82
C TRP A 116 3.47 8.14 -2.65
N GLU A 117 2.89 8.65 -3.71
CA GLU A 117 2.09 9.87 -3.74
C GLU A 117 0.61 9.50 -3.94
N PHE A 118 -0.28 10.40 -3.51
CA PHE A 118 -1.73 10.16 -3.49
C PHE A 118 -2.46 11.31 -4.17
N ASP A 119 -3.12 11.03 -5.29
CA ASP A 119 -4.05 11.96 -5.92
C ASP A 119 -5.47 11.63 -5.42
N GLN A 120 -6.09 12.52 -4.66
CA GLN A 120 -7.48 12.34 -4.22
C GLN A 120 -8.44 12.36 -5.43
N VAL A 121 -9.38 11.42 -5.46
CA VAL A 121 -10.42 11.36 -6.48
C VAL A 121 -11.51 12.39 -6.16
N GLU A 122 -11.79 13.28 -7.10
CA GLU A 122 -12.75 14.36 -6.91
C GLU A 122 -14.15 13.82 -6.60
N GLY A 123 -14.79 14.39 -5.57
CA GLY A 123 -16.14 14.02 -5.14
C GLY A 123 -16.23 12.68 -4.39
N GLN A 124 -15.11 11.99 -4.14
CA GLN A 124 -15.09 10.74 -3.37
C GLN A 124 -14.22 10.90 -2.12
N ASN A 125 -14.85 10.81 -0.94
CA ASN A 125 -14.13 10.84 0.33
C ASN A 125 -13.21 9.61 0.45
N ASN A 126 -12.01 9.84 0.97
CA ASN A 126 -11.01 8.80 1.26
C ASN A 126 -10.63 7.90 0.07
N THR A 127 -10.92 8.34 -1.16
CA THR A 127 -10.56 7.59 -2.37
C THR A 127 -9.39 8.28 -3.07
N PHE A 128 -8.35 7.50 -3.35
CA PHE A 128 -7.10 8.00 -3.89
C PHE A 128 -6.62 7.15 -5.07
N LYS A 129 -5.93 7.79 -6.00
CA LYS A 129 -5.01 7.11 -6.91
C LYS A 129 -3.62 7.14 -6.28
N MET A 130 -3.02 5.98 -6.09
CA MET A 130 -1.66 5.86 -5.57
C MET A 130 -0.68 5.75 -6.74
N TYR A 131 0.47 6.42 -6.66
CA TYR A 131 1.49 6.31 -7.71
C TYR A 131 2.90 6.42 -7.14
N ALA A 132 3.84 5.81 -7.85
CA ALA A 132 5.27 6.02 -7.65
C ALA A 132 5.78 6.96 -8.75
N SER A 133 6.57 7.95 -8.36
CA SER A 133 7.20 8.89 -9.30
C SER A 133 8.63 8.45 -9.60
N PHE A 134 8.99 8.43 -10.88
CA PHE A 134 10.32 8.09 -11.39
C PHE A 134 10.84 9.23 -12.24
N THR A 135 12.14 9.47 -12.23
CA THR A 135 12.78 10.43 -13.14
C THR A 135 13.53 9.63 -14.19
N THR A 136 13.21 9.85 -15.45
CA THR A 136 13.87 9.19 -16.59
C THR A 136 15.25 9.79 -16.85
N SER A 137 16.05 9.12 -17.69
CA SER A 137 17.34 9.65 -18.17
C SER A 137 17.24 11.05 -18.78
N ASP A 138 16.08 11.39 -19.34
CA ASP A 138 15.80 12.66 -19.99
C ASP A 138 15.25 13.70 -19.00
N PHE A 139 15.37 13.44 -17.69
CA PHE A 139 14.88 14.28 -16.60
C PHE A 139 13.37 14.52 -16.62
N GLN A 140 12.60 13.66 -17.30
CA GLN A 140 11.14 13.71 -17.25
C GLN A 140 10.64 12.91 -16.06
N ASP A 141 9.79 13.53 -15.25
CA ASP A 141 9.07 12.86 -14.18
C ASP A 141 7.91 12.05 -14.76
N VAL A 142 8.00 10.73 -14.59
CA VAL A 142 6.99 9.76 -14.99
C VAL A 142 6.28 9.26 -13.74
N ARG A 143 4.95 9.31 -13.76
CA ARG A 143 4.10 8.74 -12.72
C ARG A 143 3.66 7.35 -13.14
N GLU A 144 3.94 6.35 -12.32
CA GLU A 144 3.39 5.02 -12.50
C GLU A 144 2.32 4.73 -11.46
N TYR A 145 1.07 4.62 -11.91
CA TYR A 145 -0.07 4.43 -11.04
C TYR A 145 -0.21 2.98 -10.59
N PHE A 146 -0.49 2.82 -9.30
CA PHE A 146 -0.77 1.55 -8.65
C PHE A 146 -2.19 1.09 -8.94
N TYR A 147 -2.34 -0.14 -9.42
CA TYR A 147 -3.64 -0.68 -9.79
C TYR A 147 -3.76 -2.17 -9.52
N ALA A 148 -4.99 -2.63 -9.34
CA ALA A 148 -5.30 -4.05 -9.18
C ALA A 148 -5.37 -4.73 -10.56
N GLY A 149 -4.58 -5.80 -10.77
CA GLY A 149 -4.49 -6.50 -12.05
C GLY A 149 -5.84 -7.06 -12.53
N ALA A 150 -6.06 -7.16 -13.83
CA ALA A 150 -7.27 -7.80 -14.38
C ALA A 150 -7.34 -9.30 -14.04
N ASP A 151 -8.46 -9.96 -14.34
CA ASP A 151 -8.69 -11.37 -13.95
C ASP A 151 -7.69 -12.36 -14.58
N ASP A 152 -7.17 -12.04 -15.76
CA ASP A 152 -6.09 -12.77 -16.43
C ASP A 152 -4.71 -12.59 -15.78
N LEU A 153 -4.57 -11.61 -14.89
CA LEU A 153 -3.34 -11.32 -14.12
C LEU A 153 -3.42 -11.79 -12.67
N LYS A 154 -4.44 -12.57 -12.32
CA LYS A 154 -4.51 -13.20 -11.02
C LYS A 154 -3.36 -14.19 -10.84
N PHE A 155 -2.86 -14.25 -9.62
CA PHE A 155 -1.88 -15.25 -9.24
C PHE A 155 -2.52 -16.64 -9.14
N ASP A 156 -3.75 -16.70 -8.64
CA ASP A 156 -4.60 -17.88 -8.65
C ASP A 156 -6.09 -17.51 -8.60
N ARG A 157 -6.96 -18.49 -8.33
CA ARG A 157 -8.42 -18.28 -8.32
C ARG A 157 -8.90 -17.20 -7.35
N GLN A 158 -8.15 -16.93 -6.28
CA GLN A 158 -8.59 -16.07 -5.19
C GLN A 158 -7.74 -14.80 -5.05
N ARG A 159 -6.48 -14.83 -5.50
CA ARG A 159 -5.51 -13.74 -5.28
C ARG A 159 -5.20 -13.00 -6.56
N ARG A 160 -5.40 -11.69 -6.54
CA ARG A 160 -5.04 -10.80 -7.63
C ARG A 160 -3.73 -10.08 -7.33
N GLN A 161 -2.84 -10.06 -8.31
CA GLN A 161 -1.58 -9.35 -8.18
C GLN A 161 -1.78 -7.87 -8.56
N PRO A 162 -1.37 -6.92 -7.71
CA PRO A 162 -1.33 -5.52 -8.08
C PRO A 162 0.01 -5.17 -8.76
N PHE A 163 -0.03 -4.11 -9.56
CA PHE A 163 1.09 -3.66 -10.39
C PHE A 163 1.16 -2.13 -10.37
N THR A 164 2.28 -1.57 -10.83
CA THR A 164 2.32 -0.20 -11.32
C THR A 164 2.26 -0.18 -12.86
N TRP A 165 1.56 0.82 -13.41
CA TRP A 165 1.39 1.00 -14.84
C TRP A 165 2.43 1.97 -15.40
N THR A 166 3.26 1.53 -16.35
CA THR A 166 4.40 2.33 -16.81
C THR A 166 4.07 3.32 -17.93
N GLN A 167 2.88 3.23 -18.52
CA GLN A 167 2.47 4.08 -19.65
C GLN A 167 1.75 5.37 -19.22
N GLY A 168 1.93 5.80 -17.97
CA GLY A 168 1.37 7.04 -17.44
C GLY A 168 -0.03 6.85 -16.84
N ALA A 169 -1.00 7.61 -17.34
CA ALA A 169 -2.33 7.72 -16.73
C ALA A 169 -3.02 6.36 -16.54
N CYS A 170 -3.67 6.20 -15.38
CA CYS A 170 -4.47 5.04 -15.04
C CYS A 170 -5.88 5.53 -14.73
N ASP A 171 -6.81 5.12 -15.58
CA ASP A 171 -8.20 5.55 -15.53
C ASP A 171 -9.12 4.44 -15.06
N GLY A 172 -10.12 4.86 -14.28
CA GLY A 172 -11.19 4.01 -13.80
C GLY A 172 -10.89 3.30 -12.46
N PRO A 173 -11.88 2.52 -11.99
CA PRO A 173 -11.94 2.09 -10.59
C PRO A 173 -10.89 1.03 -10.22
N ALA A 174 -10.15 0.49 -11.20
CA ALA A 174 -9.03 -0.43 -10.93
C ALA A 174 -7.82 0.29 -10.32
N CYS A 175 -7.71 1.60 -10.57
CA CYS A 175 -6.62 2.47 -10.11
C CYS A 175 -7.04 3.30 -8.88
N GLU A 176 -8.31 3.19 -8.46
CA GLU A 176 -8.89 3.95 -7.36
C GLU A 176 -8.97 3.05 -6.11
N TRP A 177 -8.44 3.59 -5.01
CA TRP A 177 -8.28 2.88 -3.76
C TRP A 177 -8.97 3.66 -2.64
N LEU A 178 -9.92 3.01 -1.98
CA LEU A 178 -10.53 3.49 -0.76
C LEU A 178 -9.59 3.19 0.41
N ILE A 179 -9.19 4.22 1.16
CA ILE A 179 -8.25 4.13 2.27
C ILE A 179 -8.96 4.51 3.57
N GLU A 180 -9.19 3.54 4.44
CA GLU A 180 -9.99 3.73 5.66
C GLU A 180 -9.14 3.49 6.92
N PRO A 181 -9.30 4.30 7.98
CA PRO A 181 -8.61 4.06 9.24
C PRO A 181 -9.12 2.78 9.91
N VAL A 182 -8.21 2.03 10.53
CA VAL A 182 -8.51 0.82 11.30
C VAL A 182 -8.38 1.10 12.79
N TYR A 183 -7.20 1.54 13.21
CA TYR A 183 -6.88 1.90 14.60
C TYR A 183 -5.64 2.80 14.65
N GLU A 184 -5.37 3.33 15.84
CA GLU A 184 -4.16 4.07 16.19
C GLU A 184 -3.41 3.32 17.31
N ASP A 185 -2.10 3.12 17.18
CA ASP A 185 -1.30 2.47 18.22
C ASP A 185 -0.89 3.44 19.34
N GLU A 186 -0.24 2.92 20.38
CA GLU A 186 0.25 3.71 21.53
C GLU A 186 1.29 4.78 21.14
N ASN A 187 1.89 4.69 19.96
CA ASN A 187 2.85 5.66 19.43
C ASN A 187 2.19 6.66 18.47
N HIS A 188 0.87 6.74 18.46
CA HIS A 188 0.09 7.58 17.54
C HIS A 188 0.28 7.24 16.06
N ASN A 189 0.70 6.00 15.74
CA ASN A 189 0.72 5.54 14.36
C ASN A 189 -0.68 5.08 13.97
N LYS A 190 -1.24 5.72 12.95
CA LYS A 190 -2.53 5.32 12.35
C LYS A 190 -2.32 4.23 11.31
N PHE A 191 -3.14 3.18 11.40
CA PHE A 191 -3.15 2.08 10.45
C PHE A 191 -4.40 2.11 9.60
N TYR A 192 -4.24 1.73 8.34
CA TYR A 192 -5.26 1.83 7.31
C TYR A 192 -5.48 0.51 6.59
N THR A 193 -6.70 0.30 6.10
CA THR A 193 -7.00 -0.65 5.04
C THR A 193 -6.89 0.06 3.69
N ILE A 194 -6.58 -0.69 2.63
CA ILE A 194 -6.48 -0.16 1.27
C ILE A 194 -7.31 -1.08 0.38
N LYS A 195 -8.51 -0.65 -0.01
CA LYS A 195 -9.50 -1.42 -0.78
C LYS A 195 -9.57 -0.95 -2.22
N ASN A 196 -9.44 -1.85 -3.18
CA ASN A 196 -9.65 -1.51 -4.58
C ASN A 196 -11.14 -1.35 -4.88
N LEU A 197 -11.54 -0.23 -5.48
CA LEU A 197 -12.96 0.06 -5.75
C LEU A 197 -13.57 -0.86 -6.80
N LYS A 198 -12.82 -1.23 -7.85
CA LYS A 198 -13.36 -2.09 -8.93
C LYS A 198 -13.74 -3.49 -8.44
N PHE A 199 -12.87 -4.08 -7.61
CA PHE A 199 -13.02 -5.49 -7.22
C PHE A 199 -13.59 -5.68 -5.81
N GLY A 200 -13.60 -4.63 -4.98
CA GLY A 200 -13.92 -4.74 -3.56
C GLY A 200 -12.95 -5.66 -2.81
N GLU A 201 -11.69 -5.68 -3.26
CA GLU A 201 -10.61 -6.52 -2.72
C GLU A 201 -9.61 -5.64 -1.95
N TYR A 202 -9.12 -6.12 -0.82
CA TYR A 202 -8.20 -5.39 0.06
C TYR A 202 -6.75 -5.78 -0.23
N LEU A 203 -5.85 -4.80 -0.20
CA LEU A 203 -4.43 -4.99 -0.33
C LEU A 203 -3.87 -5.69 0.92
N TYR A 204 -3.12 -6.77 0.73
CA TYR A 204 -2.48 -7.47 1.84
C TYR A 204 -1.10 -8.03 1.45
N ALA A 205 -0.24 -8.13 2.46
CA ALA A 205 1.09 -8.71 2.32
C ALA A 205 1.03 -10.24 2.47
N ALA A 206 1.57 -10.98 1.50
CA ALA A 206 1.43 -12.43 1.46
C ALA A 206 2.22 -13.15 2.57
N GLU A 207 1.75 -14.32 3.01
CA GLU A 207 2.49 -15.17 3.94
C GLU A 207 3.89 -15.58 3.45
N ASP A 208 4.79 -15.98 4.36
CA ASP A 208 6.19 -16.32 4.04
C ASP A 208 6.33 -17.40 2.96
N LYS A 209 5.42 -18.39 2.92
CA LYS A 209 5.42 -19.46 1.90
C LYS A 209 5.15 -18.95 0.47
N LEU A 210 4.74 -17.70 0.33
CA LEU A 210 4.41 -17.03 -0.94
C LEU A 210 5.41 -15.93 -1.29
N LYS A 211 6.48 -15.76 -0.49
CA LYS A 211 7.61 -14.91 -0.88
C LYS A 211 8.16 -15.36 -2.24
N TYR A 212 8.78 -14.45 -2.96
CA TYR A 212 9.51 -14.85 -4.17
C TYR A 212 10.61 -15.84 -3.76
N SER A 213 10.53 -17.07 -4.26
CA SER A 213 11.59 -18.04 -4.04
C SER A 213 12.83 -17.51 -4.72
N GLU A 214 13.93 -17.37 -3.97
CA GLU A 214 15.26 -17.24 -4.56
C GLU A 214 15.72 -18.58 -5.16
N SER A 215 14.84 -19.25 -5.91
CA SER A 215 15.16 -20.47 -6.63
C SER A 215 15.89 -20.09 -7.91
N SER A 216 17.08 -19.49 -7.78
CA SER A 216 18.12 -19.67 -8.78
C SER A 216 18.98 -20.83 -8.31
N PRO A 217 18.72 -22.07 -8.79
CA PRO A 217 19.55 -23.23 -8.45
C PRO A 217 21.03 -23.06 -8.88
N TYR A 218 21.33 -22.06 -9.70
CA TYR A 218 22.69 -21.75 -10.15
C TYR A 218 23.47 -20.81 -9.22
N ARG A 219 22.87 -20.25 -8.17
CA ARG A 219 23.55 -19.25 -7.31
C ARG A 219 24.45 -19.85 -6.22
N TYR A 220 24.33 -21.15 -5.94
CA TYR A 220 25.06 -21.80 -4.85
C TYR A 220 26.36 -22.52 -5.25
N MET A 221 26.76 -22.53 -6.53
CA MET A 221 27.90 -23.37 -6.94
C MET A 221 29.30 -22.73 -6.84
N TYR A 222 29.45 -21.41 -6.65
CA TYR A 222 30.77 -20.79 -6.85
C TYR A 222 31.46 -20.11 -5.66
N LEU A 223 30.87 -20.05 -4.46
CA LEU A 223 31.55 -19.39 -3.34
C LEU A 223 31.44 -20.21 -2.06
N GLY A 224 32.52 -20.94 -1.73
CA GLY A 224 32.72 -21.68 -0.48
C GLY A 224 32.82 -20.81 0.78
N ARG A 225 32.15 -19.65 0.83
CA ARG A 225 31.98 -18.86 2.05
C ARG A 225 30.50 -18.85 2.40
N ARG A 226 30.19 -19.35 3.61
CA ARG A 226 28.91 -19.20 4.31
C ARG A 226 28.58 -17.71 4.52
N LYS A 227 28.26 -16.96 3.47
CA LYS A 227 27.51 -15.72 3.63
C LYS A 227 26.10 -16.18 3.99
N ARG A 228 25.67 -15.91 5.22
CA ARG A 228 24.25 -15.97 5.58
C ARG A 228 23.55 -15.17 4.49
N ASP A 229 22.62 -15.78 3.79
CA ASP A 229 21.75 -15.08 2.84
C ASP A 229 20.96 -14.03 3.63
N LEU A 230 21.57 -12.85 3.78
CA LEU A 230 21.04 -11.65 4.44
C LEU A 230 19.98 -10.97 3.57
N ARG A 231 19.46 -11.67 2.57
CA ARG A 231 18.41 -11.19 1.70
C ARG A 231 17.10 -11.49 2.39
N SER A 232 16.50 -10.47 3.01
CA SER A 232 15.09 -10.57 3.37
C SER A 232 14.32 -10.77 2.05
N PRO A 233 13.70 -11.95 1.84
CA PRO A 233 13.15 -12.26 0.54
C PRO A 233 11.99 -11.32 0.25
N GLN A 234 11.94 -10.79 -0.98
CA GLN A 234 10.84 -9.96 -1.45
C GLN A 234 9.52 -10.72 -1.23
N ARG A 235 8.57 -10.08 -0.54
CA ARG A 235 7.26 -10.66 -0.26
C ARG A 235 6.26 -10.19 -1.30
N ARG A 236 5.51 -11.13 -1.86
CA ARG A 236 4.44 -10.80 -2.80
C ARG A 236 3.36 -10.00 -2.08
N VAL A 237 2.76 -9.07 -2.81
CA VAL A 237 1.57 -8.35 -2.38
C VAL A 237 0.43 -8.81 -3.26
N PHE A 238 -0.76 -8.93 -2.68
CA PHE A 238 -1.96 -9.35 -3.38
C PHE A 238 -3.13 -8.48 -2.95
N THR A 239 -4.22 -8.63 -3.68
CA THR A 239 -5.55 -8.16 -3.28
C THR A 239 -6.45 -9.38 -3.05
N TRP A 240 -7.31 -9.31 -2.02
CA TRP A 240 -8.19 -10.41 -1.62
C TRP A 240 -9.57 -9.90 -1.19
N LYS A 241 -10.62 -10.66 -1.51
CA LYS A 241 -12.00 -10.37 -1.09
C LYS A 241 -12.33 -11.13 0.20
N TYR A 242 -12.49 -10.40 1.29
CA TYR A 242 -12.95 -10.98 2.55
C TYR A 242 -14.43 -11.38 2.47
N ALA A 243 -14.85 -12.34 3.30
CA ALA A 243 -16.24 -12.79 3.33
C ALA A 243 -17.15 -11.67 3.89
N ASN A 244 -16.66 -10.97 4.91
CA ASN A 244 -17.21 -9.73 5.43
C ASN A 244 -16.12 -8.66 5.45
N ASP A 245 -16.46 -7.42 5.09
CA ASP A 245 -15.54 -6.29 5.18
C ASP A 245 -14.99 -6.12 6.61
N ASN A 246 -15.78 -6.44 7.64
CA ASN A 246 -15.33 -6.39 9.03
C ASN A 246 -14.18 -7.36 9.36
N ASP A 247 -14.04 -8.46 8.61
CA ASP A 247 -12.99 -9.47 8.87
C ASP A 247 -11.59 -8.88 8.64
N VAL A 248 -11.46 -7.89 7.74
CA VAL A 248 -10.19 -7.22 7.45
C VAL A 248 -9.62 -6.52 8.67
N HIS A 249 -10.46 -6.05 9.60
CA HIS A 249 -10.02 -5.34 10.81
C HIS A 249 -9.28 -6.24 11.80
N THR A 250 -9.36 -7.56 11.63
CA THR A 250 -8.65 -8.55 12.46
C THR A 250 -7.40 -9.12 11.79
N ASP A 251 -7.16 -8.79 10.52
CA ASP A 251 -6.05 -9.31 9.74
C ASP A 251 -4.94 -8.27 9.56
N ASP A 252 -3.94 -8.33 10.43
CA ASP A 252 -2.78 -7.43 10.38
C ASP A 252 -1.99 -7.51 9.04
N THR A 253 -2.18 -8.54 8.21
CA THR A 253 -1.56 -8.57 6.87
C THR A 253 -2.16 -7.54 5.92
N ALA A 254 -3.36 -7.05 6.19
CA ALA A 254 -4.08 -6.06 5.39
C ALA A 254 -4.05 -4.64 6.01
N HIS A 255 -3.33 -4.45 7.12
CA HIS A 255 -3.17 -3.15 7.76
C HIS A 255 -1.85 -2.49 7.36
N TRP A 256 -1.94 -1.23 7.00
CA TRP A 256 -0.83 -0.46 6.45
C TRP A 256 -0.66 0.84 7.21
N LEU A 257 0.55 1.09 7.70
CA LEU A 257 0.96 2.41 8.16
C LEU A 257 1.29 3.25 6.93
N ILE A 258 0.66 4.41 6.79
CA ILE A 258 0.98 5.41 5.76
C ILE A 258 1.58 6.62 6.47
N LYS A 259 2.86 6.90 6.23
CA LYS A 259 3.59 7.96 6.92
C LYS A 259 4.29 8.86 5.94
N MET A 260 4.08 10.16 6.08
CA MET A 260 4.76 11.19 5.30
C MET A 260 6.28 11.03 5.41
N SER A 261 6.97 11.06 4.26
CA SER A 261 8.42 11.08 4.22
C SER A 261 8.91 12.48 4.52
N VAL A 262 9.60 12.63 5.65
CA VAL A 262 10.43 13.82 5.87
C VAL A 262 11.64 13.65 4.96
N VAL A 263 11.56 14.18 3.75
CA VAL A 263 12.73 14.27 2.87
C VAL A 263 13.66 15.27 3.54
N ILE A 264 14.68 14.78 4.23
CA ILE A 264 15.76 15.61 4.73
C ILE A 264 16.52 16.06 3.48
N ASN A 265 16.31 17.30 3.05
CA ASN A 265 17.08 17.92 1.99
C ASN A 265 18.56 17.93 2.41
N ASN A 266 19.31 16.89 2.07
CA ASN A 266 20.75 16.78 2.30
C ASN A 266 21.55 17.64 1.30
N ASN A 267 21.04 18.82 0.93
CA ASN A 267 21.80 19.81 0.17
C ASN A 267 22.73 20.55 1.13
N HIS A 268 23.83 19.90 1.50
CA HIS A 268 25.01 20.49 2.14
C HIS A 268 26.23 20.31 1.25
#